data_AF-A0A9N8RUU7-F1
#
_entry.id   AF-A0A9N8RUU7-F1
#
_cell.length_a   1.000
_cell.length_b   1.000
_cell.length_c   1.000
_cell.angle_alpha   90.00
_cell.angle_beta   90.00
_cell.angle_gamma   90.00
#
_symmetry.space_group_name_H-M   'P 1'
#
loop_
_entity.id
_entity.type
_entity.pdbx_description
1 polymer ?
#
loop_
_entity_poly.entity_id
_entity_poly.type
_entity_poly.pdbx_seq_one_letter_code
_entity_poly.pdbx_strand_id
1 'polypeptide(L)'
;MKLRKRLAALPLTALVSLASNAQHAPTPADEAAAARANAGQNQQIQQQREAQQRDAIVQAPAVRSTLPTFEGYPLLPVETPCFRIGTFALDVPTTLPDAMRSKGASALSLDPFAFAREWLDHYKGLCVGKAGIDTLTKGLQQAILSRGYVTTRVLVPQQDLSSGTLAFALVPGVVHQLRFADPDTRGTLKSAFPASDGDLLDLRDLEQGLEQMKRVASQDVDMKIEPTDTPGESDVVVTVKRSKPWSFVASVDNSGTDATGKWQGNMSLGIDNPLGLNDVFTVGANQDLSFGNKSLGSHGFNGSYSVPWGYWTATLSGNTNTYYQNIAGVNQTFVSSGNSQTAALRLARVLRRSQSDVFGVEFQLSKRFGESFIDDADIPQQRRNNTFIEAGLTDRHYFGASQFDGTLAYRQGIGGLGATPDPYPEGPTYRYHMAVLDANLSVPFSVAQQGFRYVTTVHAQLTDDTLFYLDDLTIGSRYTVRGFDGETMLAAEKGFYWRNELQWPIGQTGQALYAGIDYGRVFGPNTAYLAGTQLAGMVIGIRGGVPSRFAGLSYDLFAGTPIYKPKGFSTSRVTAGVQATAQF
;
A
#
# COMPACT_ATOMS: atom_id res chain seq x y z
N MET A 1 34.11 -48.73 50.68
CA MET A 1 33.44 -48.95 51.98
C MET A 1 32.53 -47.77 52.28
N LYS A 2 31.22 -48.01 52.53
CA LYS A 2 30.13 -47.09 52.98
C LYS A 2 28.86 -47.38 52.16
N LEU A 3 28.15 -48.43 52.54
CA LEU A 3 26.95 -48.44 53.40
C LEU A 3 25.71 -47.81 52.74
N ARG A 4 24.93 -48.71 52.13
CA ARG A 4 23.47 -48.60 52.00
C ARG A 4 22.84 -48.48 53.39
N LYS A 5 21.84 -47.62 53.54
CA LYS A 5 20.74 -47.85 54.47
C LYS A 5 19.42 -47.47 53.81
N ARG A 6 18.60 -48.49 53.56
CA ARG A 6 17.14 -48.38 53.50
C ARG A 6 16.65 -48.10 54.93
N LEU A 7 15.63 -47.27 55.08
CA LEU A 7 14.69 -47.36 56.18
C LEU A 7 13.33 -46.87 55.70
N ALA A 8 12.34 -47.73 55.96
CA ALA A 8 10.96 -47.61 55.56
C ALA A 8 10.13 -46.88 56.63
N ALA A 9 9.13 -46.16 56.14
CA ALA A 9 7.76 -45.96 56.65
C ALA A 9 7.48 -45.87 58.16
N LEU A 10 6.86 -44.75 58.57
CA LEU A 10 5.52 -44.74 59.19
C LEU A 10 4.81 -43.40 58.88
N PRO A 11 3.46 -43.38 58.85
CA PRO A 11 2.64 -42.43 58.10
C PRO A 11 2.21 -41.25 58.97
N LEU A 12 2.10 -40.07 58.36
CA LEU A 12 1.30 -38.99 58.90
C LEU A 12 0.18 -38.71 57.90
N THR A 13 -0.98 -39.29 58.18
CA THR A 13 -2.25 -38.95 57.54
C THR A 13 -2.62 -37.52 57.92
N ALA A 14 -2.24 -36.56 57.07
CA ALA A 14 -2.87 -35.25 57.03
C ALA A 14 -4.02 -35.33 56.02
N LEU A 15 -5.24 -35.40 56.54
CA LEU A 15 -6.47 -35.12 55.79
C LEU A 15 -6.41 -33.65 55.34
N VAL A 16 -5.82 -33.40 54.18
CA VAL A 16 -6.08 -32.17 53.44
C VAL A 16 -7.41 -32.39 52.74
N SER A 17 -8.44 -31.70 53.20
CA SER A 17 -9.66 -31.50 52.45
C SER A 17 -9.28 -30.80 51.14
N LEU A 18 -9.13 -31.60 50.07
CA LEU A 18 -9.25 -31.12 48.71
C LEU A 18 -10.68 -30.62 48.53
N ALA A 19 -10.90 -29.35 48.89
CA ALA A 19 -11.98 -28.58 48.31
C ALA A 19 -11.66 -28.50 46.82
N SER A 20 -12.13 -29.49 46.08
CA SER A 20 -12.35 -29.39 44.65
C SER A 20 -13.37 -28.28 44.49
N ASN A 21 -12.89 -27.05 44.28
CA ASN A 21 -13.71 -26.07 43.57
C ASN A 21 -13.98 -26.72 42.22
N ALA A 22 -15.15 -27.31 42.08
CA ALA A 22 -15.67 -27.75 40.80
C ALA A 22 -15.80 -26.48 39.94
N GLN A 23 -14.74 -26.15 39.20
CA GLN A 23 -14.85 -25.21 38.10
C GLN A 23 -15.91 -25.82 37.18
N HIS A 24 -17.04 -25.14 37.08
CA HIS A 24 -18.09 -25.59 36.18
C HIS A 24 -17.54 -25.47 34.77
N ALA A 25 -17.75 -26.50 33.96
CA ALA A 25 -17.40 -26.45 32.55
C ALA A 25 -18.11 -25.24 31.90
N PRO A 26 -17.45 -24.53 30.99
CA PRO A 26 -18.06 -23.41 30.27
C PRO A 26 -19.39 -23.84 29.64
N THR A 27 -20.42 -23.00 29.75
CA THR A 27 -21.67 -23.25 29.04
C THR A 27 -21.54 -22.85 27.58
N PRO A 28 -22.41 -23.34 26.67
CA PRO A 28 -22.43 -22.88 25.28
C PRO A 28 -22.62 -21.36 25.14
N ALA A 29 -23.26 -20.71 26.13
CA ALA A 29 -23.41 -19.26 26.16
C ALA A 29 -22.08 -18.56 26.50
N ASP A 30 -21.30 -19.13 27.42
CA ASP A 30 -19.96 -18.63 27.79
C ASP A 30 -18.98 -18.80 26.61
N GLU A 31 -19.00 -19.95 25.93
CA GLU A 31 -18.22 -20.19 24.71
C GLU A 31 -18.60 -19.20 23.59
N ALA A 32 -19.89 -18.91 23.41
CA ALA A 32 -20.35 -17.93 22.43
C ALA A 32 -19.96 -16.49 22.79
N ALA A 33 -19.86 -16.16 24.08
CA ALA A 33 -19.38 -14.85 24.55
C ALA A 33 -17.87 -14.70 24.30
N ALA A 34 -17.08 -15.70 24.69
CA ALA A 34 -15.65 -15.80 24.37
C ALA A 34 -15.41 -15.64 22.87
N ALA A 35 -16.18 -16.39 22.08
CA ALA A 35 -16.07 -16.40 20.64
C ALA A 35 -16.23 -15.02 19.99
N ARG A 36 -17.21 -14.23 20.45
CA ARG A 36 -17.44 -12.87 19.96
C ARG A 36 -16.33 -11.91 20.39
N ALA A 37 -15.91 -11.97 21.65
CA ALA A 37 -14.85 -11.12 22.18
C ALA A 37 -13.52 -11.36 21.44
N ASN A 38 -13.21 -12.63 21.16
CA ASN A 38 -12.05 -13.08 20.41
C ASN A 38 -12.07 -12.59 18.94
N ALA A 39 -13.23 -12.64 18.30
CA ALA A 39 -13.39 -12.16 16.93
C ALA A 39 -13.29 -10.62 16.84
N GLY A 40 -13.84 -9.89 17.82
CA GLY A 40 -13.69 -8.43 17.93
C GLY A 40 -12.23 -7.98 18.04
N GLN A 41 -11.43 -8.66 18.88
CA GLN A 41 -10.02 -8.35 19.02
C GLN A 41 -9.24 -8.53 17.71
N ASN A 42 -9.50 -9.62 17.00
CA ASN A 42 -8.83 -9.89 15.72
C ASN A 42 -9.21 -8.86 14.63
N GLN A 43 -10.47 -8.44 14.59
CA GLN A 43 -10.97 -7.39 13.68
C GLN A 43 -10.24 -6.06 13.88
N GLN A 44 -10.04 -5.64 15.13
CA GLN A 44 -9.33 -4.40 15.43
C GLN A 44 -7.87 -4.40 14.97
N ILE A 45 -7.17 -5.53 15.15
CA ILE A 45 -5.80 -5.69 14.67
C ILE A 45 -5.77 -5.63 13.13
N GLN A 46 -6.77 -6.21 12.45
CA GLN A 46 -6.88 -6.12 11.00
C GLN A 46 -7.11 -4.68 10.53
N GLN A 47 -8.04 -3.95 11.15
CA GLN A 47 -8.29 -2.54 10.84
C GLN A 47 -7.03 -1.68 11.01
N GLN A 48 -6.26 -1.90 12.08
CA GLN A 48 -5.00 -1.16 12.32
C GLN A 48 -3.99 -1.41 11.19
N ARG A 49 -3.83 -2.67 10.75
CA ARG A 49 -2.91 -3.01 9.65
C ARG A 49 -3.36 -2.40 8.32
N GLU A 50 -4.65 -2.50 8.00
CA GLU A 50 -5.21 -1.91 6.78
C GLU A 50 -5.04 -0.38 6.78
N ALA A 51 -5.22 0.27 7.93
CA ALA A 51 -4.95 1.70 8.08
C ALA A 51 -3.46 2.04 7.85
N GLN A 52 -2.54 1.28 8.44
CA GLN A 52 -1.09 1.48 8.21
C GLN A 52 -0.69 1.28 6.74
N GLN A 53 -1.28 0.29 6.05
CA GLN A 53 -1.04 0.07 4.61
C GLN A 53 -1.54 1.23 3.77
N ARG A 54 -2.75 1.74 4.05
CA ARG A 54 -3.29 2.92 3.36
C ARG A 54 -2.41 4.14 3.57
N ASP A 55 -2.00 4.42 4.81
CA ASP A 55 -1.13 5.56 5.11
C ASP A 55 0.23 5.46 4.40
N ALA A 56 0.82 4.26 4.32
CA ALA A 56 2.07 4.03 3.60
C ALA A 56 1.93 4.27 2.09
N ILE A 57 0.80 3.89 1.48
CA ILE A 57 0.51 4.18 0.07
C ILE A 57 0.47 5.69 -0.15
N VAL A 58 -0.27 6.44 0.67
CA VAL A 58 -0.41 7.89 0.54
C VAL A 58 0.94 8.63 0.68
N GLN A 59 1.83 8.13 1.53
CA GLN A 59 3.14 8.73 1.80
C GLN A 59 4.27 8.22 0.87
N ALA A 60 3.98 7.30 -0.04
CA ALA A 60 4.99 6.75 -0.95
C ALA A 60 5.68 7.85 -1.79
N PRO A 61 6.99 7.72 -2.09
CA PRO A 61 7.72 8.74 -2.81
C PRO A 61 7.13 8.97 -4.21
N ALA A 62 6.96 10.23 -4.58
CA ALA A 62 6.52 10.63 -5.91
C ALA A 62 7.73 10.94 -6.79
N VAL A 63 8.03 10.08 -7.77
CA VAL A 63 9.04 10.33 -8.80
C VAL A 63 8.35 10.66 -10.11
N ARG A 64 8.37 11.95 -10.48
CA ARG A 64 7.72 12.46 -11.69
C ARG A 64 8.61 13.49 -12.37
N SER A 65 8.84 13.29 -13.66
CA SER A 65 9.48 14.28 -14.53
C SER A 65 8.41 15.04 -15.32
N THR A 66 8.54 16.37 -15.39
CA THR A 66 7.72 17.22 -16.25
C THR A 66 8.23 17.14 -17.68
N LEU A 67 7.42 16.62 -18.59
CA LEU A 67 7.71 16.66 -20.04
C LEU A 67 6.65 17.51 -20.75
N PRO A 68 6.93 17.96 -21.99
CA PRO A 68 5.91 18.57 -22.83
C PRO A 68 4.68 17.65 -22.95
N THR A 69 3.51 18.25 -22.91
CA THR A 69 2.25 17.56 -23.18
C THR A 69 2.09 17.36 -24.69
N PHE A 70 1.38 16.31 -25.08
CA PHE A 70 1.05 16.08 -26.48
C PHE A 70 0.02 17.12 -26.93
N GLU A 71 0.40 17.96 -27.90
CA GLU A 71 -0.44 19.04 -28.44
C GLU A 71 -1.34 18.62 -29.61
N GLY A 72 -1.42 17.33 -29.93
CA GLY A 72 -2.24 16.84 -31.04
C GLY A 72 -1.58 17.05 -32.40
N TYR A 73 -2.36 17.59 -33.34
CA TYR A 73 -1.97 17.80 -34.73
C TYR A 73 -1.94 19.30 -35.05
N PRO A 74 -0.78 19.98 -34.98
CA PRO A 74 -0.66 21.38 -35.33
C PRO A 74 -1.13 21.66 -36.77
N LEU A 75 -1.81 22.79 -36.95
CA LEU A 75 -2.20 23.27 -38.28
C LEU A 75 -0.96 23.68 -39.08
N LEU A 76 -0.89 23.24 -40.34
CA LEU A 76 0.20 23.63 -41.23
C LEU A 76 -0.03 25.05 -41.78
N PRO A 77 1.04 25.87 -41.88
CA PRO A 77 0.94 27.20 -42.48
C PRO A 77 0.64 27.11 -43.98
N VAL A 78 -0.14 28.06 -44.48
CA VAL A 78 -0.34 28.23 -45.93
C VAL A 78 0.87 28.95 -46.51
N GLU A 79 1.61 28.30 -47.39
CA GLU A 79 2.86 28.82 -47.92
C GLU A 79 3.06 28.50 -49.40
N THR A 80 3.96 29.27 -50.05
CA THR A 80 4.34 29.07 -51.45
C THR A 80 5.84 29.40 -51.60
N PRO A 81 6.67 28.49 -52.15
CA PRO A 81 6.31 27.20 -52.72
C PRO A 81 5.95 26.13 -51.67
N CYS A 82 5.05 25.22 -52.03
CA CYS A 82 4.70 24.04 -51.24
C CYS A 82 4.57 22.81 -52.15
N PHE A 83 4.79 21.62 -51.61
CA PHE A 83 4.71 20.34 -52.33
C PHE A 83 3.61 19.48 -51.72
N ARG A 84 2.82 18.81 -52.55
CA ARG A 84 1.80 17.88 -52.07
C ARG A 84 2.45 16.58 -51.64
N ILE A 85 2.39 16.27 -50.35
CA ILE A 85 3.03 15.08 -49.78
C ILE A 85 2.02 13.94 -49.72
N GLY A 86 2.25 12.87 -50.50
CA GLY A 86 1.42 11.66 -50.49
C GLY A 86 1.91 10.60 -49.50
N THR A 87 3.21 10.59 -49.22
CA THR A 87 3.86 9.56 -48.40
C THR A 87 4.83 10.19 -47.41
N PHE A 88 4.79 9.72 -46.17
CA PHE A 88 5.79 10.04 -45.16
C PHE A 88 6.66 8.82 -44.92
N ALA A 89 7.98 9.01 -44.90
CA ALA A 89 8.94 7.99 -44.48
C ALA A 89 9.54 8.38 -43.13
N LEU A 90 9.72 7.41 -42.24
CA LEU A 90 10.36 7.59 -40.94
C LEU A 90 11.44 6.53 -40.81
N ASP A 91 12.64 6.87 -41.29
CA ASP A 91 13.74 5.94 -41.45
C ASP A 91 14.77 6.12 -40.35
N VAL A 92 15.45 5.04 -39.98
CA VAL A 92 16.61 5.11 -39.08
C VAL A 92 17.88 5.23 -39.93
N PRO A 93 18.76 6.22 -39.70
CA PRO A 93 19.96 6.40 -40.52
C PRO A 93 20.81 5.13 -40.62
N THR A 94 21.21 4.77 -41.84
CA THR A 94 22.06 3.59 -42.09
C THR A 94 23.49 3.76 -41.54
N THR A 95 23.87 4.97 -41.16
CA THR A 95 25.15 5.28 -40.50
C THR A 95 25.17 4.86 -39.04
N LEU A 96 24.02 4.57 -38.43
CA LEU A 96 23.95 4.10 -37.05
C LEU A 96 24.28 2.60 -36.97
N PRO A 97 24.89 2.13 -35.86
CA PRO A 97 25.12 0.71 -35.62
C PRO A 97 23.82 -0.12 -35.70
N ASP A 98 23.91 -1.36 -36.17
CA ASP A 98 22.74 -2.25 -36.34
C ASP A 98 21.97 -2.47 -35.03
N ALA A 99 22.67 -2.51 -33.89
CA ALA A 99 22.05 -2.59 -32.57
C ALA A 99 21.10 -1.41 -32.31
N MET A 100 21.52 -0.18 -32.59
CA MET A 100 20.67 1.00 -32.45
C MET A 100 19.55 1.03 -33.49
N ARG A 101 19.85 0.62 -34.74
CA ARG A 101 18.85 0.56 -35.81
C ARG A 101 17.68 -0.35 -35.44
N SER A 102 17.95 -1.46 -34.76
CA SER A 102 16.92 -2.39 -34.27
C SER A 102 15.97 -1.79 -33.21
N LYS A 103 16.40 -0.71 -32.55
CA LYS A 103 15.62 0.00 -31.51
C LYS A 103 14.84 1.20 -32.06
N GLY A 104 15.08 1.62 -33.30
CA GLY A 104 14.39 2.73 -33.93
C GLY A 104 13.10 2.31 -34.65
N ALA A 105 12.55 3.24 -35.44
CA ALA A 105 11.30 3.01 -36.16
C ALA A 105 11.41 1.85 -37.17
N SER A 106 10.42 0.97 -37.18
CA SER A 106 10.35 -0.21 -38.06
C SER A 106 8.92 -0.54 -38.47
N ALA A 107 8.71 -1.32 -39.53
CA ALA A 107 7.38 -1.74 -39.97
C ALA A 107 6.74 -2.85 -39.10
N LEU A 108 7.35 -3.23 -37.97
CA LEU A 108 6.86 -4.29 -37.10
C LEU A 108 5.66 -3.83 -36.26
N SER A 109 4.78 -4.76 -35.92
CA SER A 109 3.56 -4.49 -35.15
C SER A 109 3.83 -4.00 -33.72
N LEU A 110 4.99 -4.32 -33.16
CA LEU A 110 5.44 -3.94 -31.81
C LEU A 110 6.51 -2.83 -31.83
N ASP A 111 6.58 -2.05 -32.90
CA ASP A 111 7.51 -0.92 -32.99
C ASP A 111 7.17 0.18 -31.96
N PRO A 112 8.10 0.55 -31.06
CA PRO A 112 7.89 1.63 -30.09
C PRO A 112 7.52 2.97 -30.76
N PHE A 113 7.93 3.19 -32.02
CA PHE A 113 7.67 4.41 -32.78
C PHE A 113 6.52 4.29 -33.79
N ALA A 114 5.69 3.25 -33.71
CA ALA A 114 4.52 3.12 -34.61
C ALA A 114 3.61 4.36 -34.58
N PHE A 115 3.40 4.94 -33.39
CA PHE A 115 2.63 6.16 -33.21
C PHE A 115 3.19 7.38 -33.95
N ALA A 116 4.51 7.43 -34.17
CA ALA A 116 5.18 8.54 -34.84
C ALA A 116 4.84 8.52 -36.34
N ARG A 117 4.73 7.33 -36.94
CA ARG A 117 4.23 7.17 -38.32
C ARG A 117 2.75 7.50 -38.42
N GLU A 118 1.92 7.00 -37.50
CA GLU A 118 0.50 7.34 -37.45
C GLU A 118 0.29 8.85 -37.30
N TRP A 119 1.16 9.52 -36.54
CA TRP A 119 1.12 10.97 -36.40
C TRP A 119 1.42 11.70 -37.71
N LEU A 120 2.46 11.28 -38.45
CA LEU A 120 2.81 11.83 -39.75
C LEU A 120 1.71 11.58 -40.80
N ASP A 121 1.10 10.40 -40.76
CA ASP A 121 0.06 9.97 -41.69
C ASP A 121 -1.19 10.85 -41.67
N HIS A 122 -1.44 11.57 -40.56
CA HIS A 122 -2.50 12.57 -40.47
C HIS A 122 -2.36 13.70 -41.51
N TYR A 123 -1.14 14.01 -41.93
CA TYR A 123 -0.85 15.10 -42.87
C TYR A 123 -0.76 14.64 -44.34
N LYS A 124 -1.10 13.37 -44.62
CA LYS A 124 -1.09 12.84 -45.99
C LYS A 124 -2.03 13.62 -46.89
N GLY A 125 -1.53 13.96 -48.08
CA GLY A 125 -2.24 14.68 -49.13
C GLY A 125 -2.21 16.21 -48.99
N LEU A 126 -1.65 16.76 -47.92
CA LEU A 126 -1.53 18.20 -47.69
C LEU A 126 -0.35 18.82 -48.45
N CYS A 127 -0.42 20.14 -48.68
CA CYS A 127 0.69 20.90 -49.24
C CYS A 127 1.63 21.34 -48.12
N VAL A 128 2.90 20.96 -48.20
CA VAL A 128 3.92 21.23 -47.18
C VAL A 128 5.08 21.97 -47.84
N GLY A 129 5.42 23.16 -47.34
CA GLY A 129 6.65 23.86 -47.68
C GLY A 129 7.61 23.88 -46.50
N LYS A 130 8.50 24.87 -46.46
CA LYS A 130 9.57 24.94 -45.45
C LYS A 130 9.01 25.15 -44.03
N ALA A 131 8.03 26.02 -43.86
CA ALA A 131 7.44 26.31 -42.56
C ALA A 131 6.58 25.13 -42.06
N GLY A 132 5.91 24.42 -42.98
CA GLY A 132 5.21 23.17 -42.69
C GLY A 132 6.15 22.06 -42.24
N ILE A 133 7.30 21.87 -42.90
CA ILE A 133 8.30 20.90 -42.46
C ILE A 133 8.78 21.21 -41.04
N ASP A 134 9.13 22.47 -40.73
CA ASP A 134 9.55 22.87 -39.38
C ASP A 134 8.45 22.59 -38.33
N THR A 135 7.19 22.87 -38.67
CA THR A 135 6.02 22.58 -37.82
C THR A 135 5.88 21.07 -37.58
N LEU A 136 6.02 20.26 -38.63
CA LEU A 136 5.95 18.80 -38.55
C LEU A 136 7.10 18.22 -37.73
N THR A 137 8.34 18.68 -37.94
CA THR A 137 9.50 18.23 -37.17
C THR A 137 9.32 18.53 -35.68
N LYS A 138 8.91 19.76 -35.34
CA LYS A 138 8.66 20.16 -33.95
C LYS A 138 7.52 19.35 -33.31
N GLY A 139 6.40 19.21 -34.01
CA GLY A 139 5.25 18.45 -33.54
C GLY A 139 5.57 16.96 -33.35
N LEU A 140 6.30 16.35 -34.29
CA LEU A 140 6.72 14.95 -34.18
C LEU A 140 7.72 14.76 -33.03
N GLN A 141 8.70 15.65 -32.89
CA GLN A 141 9.64 15.63 -31.77
C GLN A 141 8.89 15.76 -30.43
N GLN A 142 7.92 16.66 -30.33
CA GLN A 142 7.09 16.83 -29.13
C GLN A 142 6.25 15.58 -28.84
N ALA A 143 5.69 14.93 -29.87
CA ALA A 143 4.98 13.67 -29.72
C ALA A 143 5.88 12.56 -29.14
N ILE A 144 7.11 12.45 -29.64
CA ILE A 144 8.12 11.50 -29.14
C ILE A 144 8.51 11.80 -27.69
N LEU A 145 8.79 13.08 -27.37
CA LEU A 145 9.11 13.52 -26.01
C LEU A 145 7.96 13.22 -25.04
N SER A 146 6.72 13.47 -25.44
CA SER A 146 5.54 13.26 -24.59
C SER A 146 5.38 11.80 -24.13
N ARG A 147 5.91 10.85 -24.91
CA ARG A 147 5.92 9.42 -24.60
C ARG A 147 7.10 8.95 -23.75
N GLY A 148 8.07 9.81 -23.43
CA GLY A 148 9.20 9.47 -22.54
C GLY A 148 10.55 9.28 -23.25
N TYR A 149 10.59 9.30 -24.59
CA TYR A 149 11.82 9.12 -25.37
C TYR A 149 12.65 10.42 -25.46
N VAL A 150 13.20 10.85 -24.33
CA VAL A 150 13.82 12.18 -24.17
C VAL A 150 15.13 12.38 -24.95
N THR A 151 15.84 11.30 -25.24
CA THR A 151 17.10 11.29 -26.01
C THR A 151 16.92 10.94 -27.49
N THR A 152 15.70 10.56 -27.91
CA THR A 152 15.40 10.29 -29.33
C THR A 152 15.22 11.60 -30.10
N ARG A 153 15.81 11.68 -31.29
CA ARG A 153 15.77 12.87 -32.15
C ARG A 153 15.18 12.56 -33.51
N VAL A 154 14.40 13.52 -34.02
CA VAL A 154 13.90 13.54 -35.39
C VAL A 154 14.65 14.60 -36.17
N LEU A 155 15.19 14.22 -37.33
CA LEU A 155 15.90 15.08 -38.24
C LEU A 155 15.23 15.05 -39.61
N VAL A 156 15.45 16.10 -40.41
CA VAL A 156 15.01 16.14 -41.81
C VAL A 156 16.26 16.06 -42.68
N PRO A 157 16.52 14.92 -43.34
CA PRO A 157 17.66 14.79 -44.24
C PRO A 157 17.47 15.64 -45.49
N GLN A 158 18.57 15.95 -46.17
CA GLN A 158 18.52 16.56 -47.50
C GLN A 158 17.83 15.59 -48.47
N GLN A 159 16.80 16.07 -49.16
CA GLN A 159 15.93 15.25 -50.00
C GLN A 159 15.24 16.09 -51.08
N ASP A 160 14.70 15.41 -52.10
CA ASP A 160 13.85 16.01 -53.12
C ASP A 160 12.37 15.66 -52.89
N LEU A 161 11.54 16.69 -52.71
CA LEU A 161 10.11 16.58 -52.44
C LEU A 161 9.26 16.48 -53.71
N SER A 162 9.88 16.57 -54.90
CA SER A 162 9.18 16.43 -56.20
C SER A 162 8.46 15.08 -56.35
N SER A 163 8.97 14.05 -55.69
CA SER A 163 8.41 12.69 -55.64
C SER A 163 7.11 12.59 -54.81
N GLY A 164 6.75 13.63 -54.06
CA GLY A 164 5.63 13.61 -53.12
C GLY A 164 5.90 12.79 -51.85
N THR A 165 7.16 12.41 -51.59
CA THR A 165 7.56 11.72 -50.35
C THR A 165 8.39 12.67 -49.47
N LEU A 166 7.99 12.80 -48.20
CA LEU A 166 8.75 13.54 -47.18
C LEU A 166 9.31 12.54 -46.16
N ALA A 167 10.63 12.39 -46.16
CA ALA A 167 11.37 11.52 -45.26
C ALA A 167 11.84 12.27 -44.02
N PHE A 168 11.66 11.63 -42.87
CA PHE A 168 12.22 12.01 -41.58
C PHE A 168 13.22 10.93 -41.16
N ALA A 169 14.33 11.36 -40.56
CA ALA A 169 15.31 10.46 -39.98
C ALA A 169 15.13 10.41 -38.46
N LEU A 170 14.82 9.24 -37.92
CA LEU A 170 14.70 9.01 -36.48
C LEU A 170 16.01 8.42 -35.94
N VAL A 171 16.66 9.16 -35.05
CA VAL A 171 17.84 8.71 -34.31
C VAL A 171 17.36 8.24 -32.94
N PRO A 172 17.26 6.91 -32.71
CA PRO A 172 16.85 6.39 -31.41
C PRO A 172 17.92 6.69 -30.37
N GLY A 173 17.48 7.17 -29.21
CA GLY A 173 18.35 7.35 -28.05
C GLY A 173 18.43 6.06 -27.25
N VAL A 174 19.62 5.48 -27.08
CA VAL A 174 19.83 4.22 -26.35
C VAL A 174 20.68 4.44 -25.10
N VAL A 175 20.48 3.59 -24.09
CA VAL A 175 21.31 3.55 -22.90
C VAL A 175 22.63 2.90 -23.27
N HIS A 176 23.74 3.63 -23.17
CA HIS A 176 25.07 3.06 -23.33
C HIS A 176 25.47 2.32 -22.05
N GLN A 177 25.40 2.99 -20.91
CA GLN A 177 25.67 2.39 -19.61
C GLN A 177 24.74 2.93 -18.51
N LEU A 178 24.14 2.03 -17.73
CA LEU A 178 23.49 2.34 -16.47
C LEU A 178 24.43 2.02 -15.30
N ARG A 179 24.95 3.07 -14.63
CA ARG A 179 25.97 2.91 -13.59
C ARG A 179 25.79 3.84 -12.39
N PHE A 180 26.39 3.45 -11.27
CA PHE A 180 26.60 4.38 -10.17
C PHE A 180 27.60 5.46 -10.56
N ALA A 181 27.43 6.66 -10.00
CA ALA A 181 28.42 7.73 -10.12
C ALA A 181 29.75 7.34 -9.46
N ASP A 182 29.67 6.65 -8.32
CA ASP A 182 30.81 6.07 -7.60
C ASP A 182 30.83 4.53 -7.82
N PRO A 183 31.85 3.97 -8.51
CA PRO A 183 31.98 2.54 -8.77
C PRO A 183 32.06 1.66 -7.52
N ASP A 184 32.49 2.21 -6.38
CA ASP A 184 32.62 1.47 -5.12
C ASP A 184 31.29 1.40 -4.34
N THR A 185 30.21 1.97 -4.89
CA THR A 185 28.88 1.92 -4.29
C THR A 185 28.38 0.48 -4.17
N ARG A 186 28.26 -0.02 -2.95
CA ARG A 186 27.68 -1.36 -2.67
C ARG A 186 26.25 -1.48 -3.24
N GLY A 187 25.92 -2.64 -3.81
CA GLY A 187 24.57 -2.99 -4.26
C GLY A 187 24.45 -3.04 -5.78
N THR A 188 23.22 -3.09 -6.29
CA THR A 188 22.95 -3.17 -7.73
C THR A 188 21.83 -2.23 -8.17
N LEU A 189 21.94 -1.72 -9.40
CA LEU A 189 20.86 -1.00 -10.08
C LEU A 189 19.86 -1.95 -10.76
N LYS A 190 20.28 -3.19 -11.05
CA LYS A 190 19.50 -4.17 -11.84
C LYS A 190 18.21 -4.64 -11.17
N SER A 191 18.12 -4.53 -9.84
CA SER A 191 16.87 -4.86 -9.11
C SER A 191 15.89 -3.69 -9.08
N ALA A 192 16.35 -2.45 -9.28
CA ALA A 192 15.47 -1.29 -9.29
C ALA A 192 15.03 -0.94 -10.72
N PHE A 193 15.98 -0.83 -11.64
CA PHE A 193 15.73 -0.33 -13.00
C PHE A 193 15.28 -1.45 -13.94
N PRO A 194 14.16 -1.26 -14.67
CA PRO A 194 13.80 -2.11 -15.81
C PRO A 194 14.76 -1.96 -16.99
N ALA A 195 15.35 -0.77 -17.17
CA ALA A 195 16.27 -0.46 -18.26
C ALA A 195 17.63 -1.15 -18.07
N SER A 196 18.22 -1.62 -19.15
CA SER A 196 19.58 -2.18 -19.21
C SER A 196 20.41 -1.51 -20.31
N ASP A 197 21.72 -1.78 -20.29
CA ASP A 197 22.64 -1.34 -21.34
C ASP A 197 22.16 -1.85 -22.72
N GLY A 198 22.17 -0.96 -23.71
CA GLY A 198 21.69 -1.20 -25.08
C GLY A 198 20.18 -1.05 -25.27
N ASP A 199 19.39 -0.81 -24.22
CA ASP A 199 17.96 -0.57 -24.38
C ASP A 199 17.65 0.82 -24.92
N LEU A 200 16.47 0.94 -25.54
CA LEU A 200 15.92 2.24 -25.90
C LEU A 200 15.70 3.04 -24.61
N LEU A 201 16.22 4.26 -24.54
CA LEU A 201 16.11 5.08 -23.34
C LEU A 201 14.68 5.63 -23.24
N ASP A 202 13.91 5.05 -22.33
CA ASP A 202 12.60 5.52 -21.90
C ASP A 202 12.68 6.10 -20.49
N LEU A 203 12.27 7.37 -20.34
CA LEU A 203 12.22 8.03 -19.05
C LEU A 203 11.31 7.29 -18.05
N ARG A 204 10.27 6.58 -18.50
CA ARG A 204 9.36 5.83 -17.60
C ARG A 204 10.05 4.67 -16.90
N ASP A 205 10.93 3.96 -17.62
CA ASP A 205 11.74 2.90 -17.02
C ASP A 205 12.71 3.46 -15.99
N LEU A 206 13.31 4.62 -16.29
CA LEU A 206 14.22 5.29 -15.38
C LEU A 206 13.53 5.84 -14.13
N GLU A 207 12.35 6.44 -14.28
CA GLU A 207 11.51 6.88 -13.15
C GLU A 207 11.08 5.71 -12.27
N GLN A 208 10.73 4.57 -12.88
CA GLN A 208 10.39 3.36 -12.15
C GLN A 208 11.57 2.90 -11.28
N GLY A 209 12.79 2.85 -11.85
CA GLY A 209 13.99 2.47 -11.11
C GLY A 209 14.31 3.44 -9.98
N LEU A 210 14.21 4.73 -10.25
CA LEU A 210 14.44 5.77 -9.25
C LEU A 210 13.41 5.70 -8.10
N GLU A 211 12.14 5.42 -8.39
CA GLU A 211 11.10 5.20 -7.38
C GLU A 211 11.39 3.97 -6.51
N GLN A 212 11.79 2.85 -7.12
CA GLN A 212 12.14 1.64 -6.38
C GLN A 212 13.34 1.84 -5.46
N MET A 213 14.33 2.62 -5.88
CA MET A 213 15.46 2.96 -5.01
C MET A 213 15.06 3.92 -3.89
N LYS A 214 14.23 4.93 -4.16
CA LYS A 214 13.75 5.90 -3.15
C LYS A 214 12.77 5.29 -2.13
N ARG A 215 12.23 4.10 -2.41
CA ARG A 215 11.44 3.31 -1.45
C ARG A 215 12.26 2.90 -0.21
N VAL A 216 13.58 2.76 -0.35
CA VAL A 216 14.49 2.43 0.74
C VAL A 216 14.82 3.72 1.50
N ALA A 217 14.36 3.84 2.75
CA ALA A 217 14.36 5.10 3.49
C ALA A 217 15.78 5.63 3.81
N SER A 218 16.76 4.73 3.95
CA SER A 218 18.15 5.08 4.23
C SER A 218 18.94 5.59 3.04
N GLN A 219 18.34 5.79 1.87
CA GLN A 219 19.05 6.29 0.69
C GLN A 219 18.29 7.39 -0.03
N ASP A 220 19.00 8.48 -0.31
CA ASP A 220 18.55 9.51 -1.25
C ASP A 220 19.27 9.31 -2.58
N VAL A 221 18.50 9.31 -3.66
CA VAL A 221 18.97 8.94 -5.00
C VAL A 221 18.62 10.03 -5.99
N ASP A 222 19.59 10.38 -6.81
CA ASP A 222 19.49 11.30 -7.94
C ASP A 222 20.01 10.60 -9.20
N MET A 223 19.52 11.01 -10.36
CA MET A 223 19.88 10.41 -11.64
C MET A 223 20.10 11.50 -12.68
N LYS A 224 21.16 11.32 -13.48
CA LYS A 224 21.47 12.18 -14.62
C LYS A 224 21.62 11.36 -15.88
N ILE A 225 21.23 11.96 -17.00
CA ILE A 225 21.45 11.42 -18.34
C ILE A 225 22.57 12.26 -18.96
N GLU A 226 23.71 11.63 -19.22
CA GLU A 226 24.91 12.26 -19.76
C GLU A 226 25.15 11.82 -21.20
N PRO A 227 25.48 12.72 -22.14
CA PRO A 227 25.79 12.34 -23.52
C PRO A 227 27.12 11.59 -23.58
N THR A 228 27.25 10.67 -24.53
CA THR A 228 28.53 10.02 -24.87
C THR A 228 29.13 10.62 -26.14
N ASP A 229 30.33 10.16 -26.52
CA ASP A 229 30.96 10.54 -27.79
C ASP A 229 30.24 9.96 -29.02
N THR A 230 29.42 8.92 -28.83
CA THR A 230 28.63 8.29 -29.89
C THR A 230 27.25 8.95 -29.99
N PRO A 231 26.88 9.52 -31.15
CA PRO A 231 25.56 10.12 -31.32
C PRO A 231 24.42 9.12 -31.09
N GLY A 232 23.44 9.51 -30.28
CA GLY A 232 22.27 8.69 -29.94
C GLY A 232 22.52 7.70 -28.79
N GLU A 233 23.70 7.72 -28.17
CA GLU A 233 23.97 7.01 -26.93
C GLU A 233 23.97 7.97 -25.74
N SER A 234 23.58 7.46 -24.57
CA SER A 234 23.63 8.23 -23.32
C SER A 234 23.93 7.33 -22.13
N ASP A 235 24.76 7.82 -21.22
CA ASP A 235 25.01 7.20 -19.93
C ASP A 235 23.94 7.64 -18.93
N VAL A 236 23.43 6.69 -18.16
CA VAL A 236 22.54 6.97 -17.03
C VAL A 236 23.35 6.82 -15.75
N VAL A 237 23.63 7.94 -15.11
CA VAL A 237 24.50 8.03 -13.94
C VAL A 237 23.66 8.23 -12.69
N VAL A 238 23.68 7.25 -11.79
CA VAL A 238 22.90 7.24 -10.55
C VAL A 238 23.80 7.62 -9.37
N THR A 239 23.47 8.73 -8.70
CA THR A 239 24.14 9.16 -7.47
C THR A 239 23.32 8.72 -6.27
N VAL A 240 23.94 7.99 -5.34
CA VAL A 240 23.28 7.49 -4.13
C VAL A 240 23.97 8.06 -2.89
N LYS A 241 23.21 8.70 -2.02
CA LYS A 241 23.66 9.13 -0.70
C LYS A 241 22.98 8.26 0.35
N ARG A 242 23.76 7.47 1.08
CA ARG A 242 23.24 6.57 2.12
C ARG A 242 23.40 7.17 3.50
N SER A 243 22.36 7.08 4.30
CA SER A 243 22.39 7.28 5.74
C SER A 243 22.53 5.92 6.44
N LYS A 244 22.20 5.85 7.74
CA LYS A 244 22.26 4.59 8.49
C LYS A 244 21.29 3.58 7.86
N PRO A 245 21.74 2.34 7.53
CA PRO A 245 20.92 1.35 6.83
C PRO A 245 19.92 0.64 7.75
N TRP A 246 19.54 1.29 8.84
CA TRP A 246 18.57 0.79 9.79
C TRP A 246 17.84 1.95 10.44
N SER A 247 16.59 1.72 10.80
CA SER A 247 15.76 2.67 11.53
C SER A 247 15.09 1.97 12.69
N PHE A 248 15.07 2.61 13.86
CA PHE A 248 14.32 2.11 15.00
C PHE A 248 13.15 3.04 15.30
N VAL A 249 11.94 2.50 15.38
CA VAL A 249 10.72 3.24 15.68
C VAL A 249 10.11 2.66 16.94
N ALA A 250 9.90 3.51 17.94
CA ALA A 250 9.13 3.18 19.13
C ALA A 250 7.88 4.07 19.17
N SER A 251 6.71 3.51 19.44
CA SER A 251 5.48 4.28 19.56
C SER A 251 4.61 3.79 20.72
N VAL A 252 3.82 4.71 21.24
CA VAL A 252 2.81 4.46 22.26
C VAL A 252 1.50 5.11 21.82
N ASP A 253 0.42 4.35 21.89
CA ASP A 253 -0.92 4.85 21.59
C ASP A 253 -1.96 4.23 22.51
N ASN A 254 -3.18 4.75 22.48
CA ASN A 254 -4.33 4.21 23.22
C ASN A 254 -5.34 3.50 22.30
N SER A 255 -4.86 2.84 21.23
CA SER A 255 -5.71 2.22 20.22
C SER A 255 -6.27 0.85 20.59
N GLY A 256 -5.86 0.25 21.71
CA GLY A 256 -6.37 -1.03 22.20
C GLY A 256 -7.80 -0.94 22.78
N THR A 257 -8.29 -2.05 23.33
CA THR A 257 -9.60 -2.11 24.04
C THR A 257 -9.42 -2.09 25.55
N ASP A 258 -10.49 -1.81 26.27
CA ASP A 258 -10.47 -1.95 27.74
C ASP A 258 -10.27 -3.41 28.17
N ALA A 259 -10.70 -4.38 27.35
CA ALA A 259 -10.65 -5.80 27.67
C ALA A 259 -9.28 -6.47 27.44
N THR A 260 -8.45 -5.93 26.54
CA THR A 260 -7.12 -6.50 26.23
C THR A 260 -5.97 -5.50 26.45
N GLY A 261 -6.26 -4.32 27.00
CA GLY A 261 -5.28 -3.29 27.32
C GLY A 261 -5.38 -2.10 26.38
N LYS A 262 -5.86 -0.96 26.89
CA LYS A 262 -6.13 0.24 26.09
C LYS A 262 -4.86 0.85 25.51
N TRP A 263 -3.83 0.96 26.34
CA TRP A 263 -2.53 1.51 25.95
C TRP A 263 -1.66 0.43 25.32
N GLN A 264 -1.13 0.71 24.13
CA GLN A 264 -0.30 -0.18 23.34
C GLN A 264 1.06 0.47 23.13
N GLY A 265 2.11 -0.33 23.26
CA GLY A 265 3.48 0.00 22.86
C GLY A 265 3.87 -0.81 21.63
N ASN A 266 4.57 -0.18 20.71
CA ASN A 266 5.11 -0.83 19.52
C ASN A 266 6.57 -0.44 19.34
N MET A 267 7.40 -1.42 18.99
CA MET A 267 8.79 -1.25 18.61
C MET A 267 9.02 -1.92 17.27
N SER A 268 9.65 -1.23 16.32
CA SER A 268 9.94 -1.73 14.98
C SER A 268 11.37 -1.39 14.57
N LEU A 269 12.06 -2.37 13.99
CA LEU A 269 13.37 -2.25 13.39
C LEU A 269 13.23 -2.45 11.88
N GLY A 270 13.57 -1.41 11.12
CA GLY A 270 13.78 -1.48 9.68
C GLY A 270 15.26 -1.71 9.39
N ILE A 271 15.57 -2.60 8.46
CA ILE A 271 16.90 -2.80 7.89
C ILE A 271 16.78 -2.61 6.38
N ASP A 272 17.50 -1.61 5.91
CA ASP A 272 17.44 -1.13 4.54
C ASP A 272 18.57 -1.71 3.70
N ASN A 273 18.20 -2.24 2.54
CA ASN A 273 19.08 -2.83 1.54
C ASN A 273 20.05 -3.92 2.06
N PRO A 274 19.61 -4.89 2.90
CA PRO A 274 20.53 -5.84 3.51
C PRO A 274 21.26 -6.73 2.50
N LEU A 275 20.62 -7.12 1.39
CA LEU A 275 21.24 -7.90 0.32
C LEU A 275 21.83 -7.04 -0.81
N GLY A 276 21.68 -5.72 -0.77
CA GLY A 276 22.12 -4.85 -1.85
C GLY A 276 21.17 -4.84 -3.06
N LEU A 277 19.95 -5.36 -2.90
CA LEU A 277 18.95 -5.53 -3.96
C LEU A 277 17.84 -4.47 -3.92
N ASN A 278 18.06 -3.35 -3.24
CA ASN A 278 17.02 -2.36 -2.93
C ASN A 278 15.86 -2.98 -2.12
N ASP A 279 16.22 -3.97 -1.31
CA ASP A 279 15.34 -4.76 -0.46
C ASP A 279 15.10 -4.07 0.90
N VAL A 280 13.91 -4.24 1.48
CA VAL A 280 13.54 -3.66 2.77
C VAL A 280 13.09 -4.79 3.69
N PHE A 281 13.73 -4.91 4.84
CA PHE A 281 13.33 -5.82 5.92
C PHE A 281 12.77 -5.01 7.08
N THR A 282 11.64 -5.43 7.63
CA THR A 282 11.06 -4.82 8.83
C THR A 282 10.65 -5.93 9.78
N VAL A 283 10.94 -5.74 11.06
CA VAL A 283 10.47 -6.61 12.14
C VAL A 283 10.04 -5.75 13.31
N GLY A 284 8.92 -6.09 13.94
CA GLY A 284 8.41 -5.35 15.07
C GLY A 284 7.73 -6.24 16.10
N ALA A 285 7.55 -5.66 17.28
CA ALA A 285 6.80 -6.24 18.38
C ALA A 285 5.79 -5.20 18.89
N ASN A 286 4.61 -5.66 19.28
CA ASN A 286 3.59 -4.85 19.92
C ASN A 286 3.19 -5.50 21.25
N GLN A 287 2.86 -4.70 22.25
CA GLN A 287 2.45 -5.16 23.57
C GLN A 287 1.58 -4.13 24.28
N ASP A 288 0.59 -4.58 25.04
CA ASP A 288 -0.18 -3.71 25.93
C ASP A 288 0.70 -3.17 27.07
N LEU A 289 0.45 -1.94 27.49
CA LEU A 289 1.22 -1.27 28.54
C LEU A 289 0.60 -1.44 29.93
N SER A 290 -0.36 -2.36 30.09
CA SER A 290 -1.04 -2.63 31.36
C SER A 290 -0.30 -3.68 32.21
N PHE A 291 1.04 -3.58 32.28
CA PHE A 291 1.93 -4.60 32.87
C PHE A 291 1.57 -5.04 34.31
N GLY A 292 0.89 -4.20 35.08
CA GLY A 292 0.45 -4.51 36.45
C GLY A 292 -0.84 -5.34 36.53
N ASN A 293 -1.64 -5.38 35.47
CA ASN A 293 -2.88 -6.14 35.42
C ASN A 293 -2.69 -7.41 34.59
N LYS A 294 -2.62 -8.55 35.26
CA LYS A 294 -2.47 -9.86 34.61
C LYS A 294 -3.80 -10.49 34.15
N SER A 295 -4.92 -9.79 34.33
CA SER A 295 -6.25 -10.28 33.93
C SER A 295 -6.59 -9.99 32.47
N LEU A 296 -5.74 -9.23 31.78
CA LEU A 296 -5.90 -8.81 30.39
C LEU A 296 -4.54 -8.65 29.74
N GLY A 297 -4.50 -8.73 28.42
CA GLY A 297 -3.33 -8.33 27.66
C GLY A 297 -3.41 -8.66 26.19
N SER A 298 -2.52 -8.03 25.43
CA SER A 298 -2.35 -8.28 24.01
C SER A 298 -0.89 -8.05 23.63
N HIS A 299 -0.29 -9.00 22.93
CA HIS A 299 1.06 -8.85 22.42
C HIS A 299 1.24 -9.59 21.10
N GLY A 300 2.20 -9.15 20.31
CA GLY A 300 2.40 -9.70 18.98
C GLY A 300 3.77 -9.37 18.40
N PHE A 301 4.06 -10.04 17.30
CA PHE A 301 5.22 -9.78 16.46
C PHE A 301 4.75 -9.65 15.02
N ASN A 302 5.42 -8.80 14.26
CA ASN A 302 5.18 -8.63 12.84
C ASN A 302 6.52 -8.57 12.10
N GLY A 303 6.51 -8.93 10.84
CA GLY A 303 7.67 -8.74 9.98
C GLY A 303 7.32 -8.79 8.51
N SER A 304 8.12 -8.13 7.70
CA SER A 304 8.00 -8.11 6.25
C SER A 304 9.35 -8.02 5.58
N TYR A 305 9.47 -8.63 4.41
CA TYR A 305 10.64 -8.55 3.55
C TYR A 305 10.18 -8.28 2.12
N SER A 306 10.70 -7.21 1.50
CA SER A 306 10.23 -6.74 0.20
C SER A 306 11.36 -6.45 -0.76
N VAL A 307 11.33 -7.07 -1.95
CA VAL A 307 12.38 -6.99 -2.98
C VAL A 307 11.77 -6.53 -4.31
N PRO A 308 12.32 -5.48 -4.96
CA PRO A 308 11.91 -5.06 -6.28
C PRO A 308 12.74 -5.72 -7.39
N TRP A 309 12.16 -5.83 -8.59
CA TRP A 309 12.88 -6.11 -9.86
C TRP A 309 12.20 -5.39 -11.02
N GLY A 310 12.69 -4.17 -11.30
CA GLY A 310 12.09 -3.31 -12.32
C GLY A 310 10.65 -2.93 -11.96
N TYR A 311 9.72 -3.31 -12.85
CA TYR A 311 8.29 -3.06 -12.67
C TYR A 311 7.61 -3.98 -11.64
N TRP A 312 8.32 -4.96 -11.07
CA TRP A 312 7.76 -5.89 -10.10
C TRP A 312 8.24 -5.62 -8.68
N THR A 313 7.44 -6.04 -7.70
CA THR A 313 7.83 -6.08 -6.29
C THR A 313 7.18 -7.29 -5.61
N ALA A 314 7.98 -8.14 -4.96
CA ALA A 314 7.46 -9.15 -4.04
C ALA A 314 7.61 -8.69 -2.60
N THR A 315 6.59 -8.99 -1.81
CA THR A 315 6.59 -8.79 -0.36
C THR A 315 6.14 -10.06 0.32
N LEU A 316 7.02 -10.63 1.14
CA LEU A 316 6.66 -11.64 2.12
C LEU A 316 6.38 -10.94 3.44
N SER A 317 5.26 -11.24 4.08
CA SER A 317 4.90 -10.66 5.37
C SER A 317 4.29 -11.70 6.29
N GLY A 318 4.46 -11.49 7.59
CA GLY A 318 3.85 -12.33 8.61
C GLY A 318 3.63 -11.59 9.91
N ASN A 319 2.61 -12.00 10.64
CA ASN A 319 2.34 -11.48 11.98
C ASN A 319 1.78 -12.58 12.88
N THR A 320 2.01 -12.42 14.17
CA THR A 320 1.38 -13.19 15.24
C THR A 320 0.87 -12.23 16.28
N ASN A 321 -0.30 -12.53 16.85
CA ASN A 321 -0.84 -11.80 17.97
C ASN A 321 -1.51 -12.78 18.93
N THR A 322 -1.21 -12.64 20.21
CA THR A 322 -1.84 -13.35 21.30
C THR A 322 -2.57 -12.32 22.16
N TYR A 323 -3.76 -12.69 22.62
CA TYR A 323 -4.52 -11.88 23.57
C TYR A 323 -5.15 -12.77 24.62
N TYR A 324 -5.50 -12.15 25.74
CA TYR A 324 -6.29 -12.76 26.80
C TYR A 324 -7.10 -11.68 27.51
N GLN A 325 -8.29 -12.03 27.94
CA GLN A 325 -9.26 -11.13 28.56
C GLN A 325 -10.20 -11.92 29.46
N ASN A 326 -10.67 -11.29 30.54
CA ASN A 326 -11.68 -11.87 31.39
C ASN A 326 -13.08 -11.62 30.80
N ILE A 327 -13.89 -12.68 30.73
CA ILE A 327 -15.30 -12.61 30.37
C ILE A 327 -16.16 -13.02 31.56
N ALA A 328 -17.23 -12.26 31.81
CA ALA A 328 -18.20 -12.60 32.84
C ALA A 328 -19.10 -13.73 32.33
N GLY A 329 -19.01 -14.89 32.97
CA GLY A 329 -19.99 -15.97 32.81
C GLY A 329 -21.12 -15.84 33.82
N VAL A 330 -22.09 -16.76 33.74
CA VAL A 330 -23.31 -16.72 34.56
C VAL A 330 -23.01 -16.77 36.06
N ASN A 331 -22.07 -17.62 36.48
CA ASN A 331 -21.73 -17.86 37.89
C ASN A 331 -20.24 -17.67 38.22
N GLN A 332 -19.39 -17.45 37.22
CA GLN A 332 -17.94 -17.30 37.38
C GLN A 332 -17.35 -16.46 36.24
N THR A 333 -16.15 -15.93 36.45
CA THR A 333 -15.38 -15.24 35.40
C THR A 333 -14.46 -16.25 34.73
N PHE A 334 -14.47 -16.28 33.40
CA PHE A 334 -13.58 -17.13 32.60
C PHE A 334 -12.49 -16.28 31.94
N VAL A 335 -11.33 -16.87 31.69
CA VAL A 335 -10.28 -16.27 30.86
C VAL A 335 -10.49 -16.69 29.41
N SER A 336 -10.86 -15.75 28.55
CA SER A 336 -10.88 -15.94 27.10
C SER A 336 -9.54 -15.56 26.52
N SER A 337 -8.90 -16.46 25.78
CA SER A 337 -7.62 -16.18 25.13
C SER A 337 -7.61 -16.65 23.68
N GLY A 338 -6.64 -16.21 22.91
CA GLY A 338 -6.50 -16.64 21.54
C GLY A 338 -5.19 -16.22 20.92
N ASN A 339 -4.80 -16.95 19.88
CA ASN A 339 -3.68 -16.60 19.03
C ASN A 339 -4.16 -16.43 17.58
N SER A 340 -3.57 -15.50 16.87
CA SER A 340 -3.86 -15.24 15.46
C SER A 340 -2.57 -15.00 14.72
N GLN A 341 -2.32 -15.82 13.72
CA GLN A 341 -1.13 -15.77 12.89
C GLN A 341 -1.55 -15.56 11.43
N THR A 342 -0.79 -14.78 10.70
CA THR A 342 -1.00 -14.57 9.28
C THR A 342 0.35 -14.60 8.58
N ALA A 343 0.39 -15.25 7.42
CA ALA A 343 1.51 -15.20 6.49
C ALA A 343 0.96 -14.85 5.11
N ALA A 344 1.60 -13.92 4.40
CA ALA A 344 1.16 -13.48 3.09
C ALA A 344 2.34 -13.24 2.15
N LEU A 345 2.21 -13.71 0.92
CA LEU A 345 3.07 -13.38 -0.20
C LEU A 345 2.27 -12.48 -1.15
N ARG A 346 2.72 -11.23 -1.35
CA ARG A 346 2.17 -10.28 -2.32
C ARG A 346 3.15 -10.09 -3.47
N LEU A 347 2.66 -10.09 -4.70
CA LEU A 347 3.39 -9.80 -5.92
C LEU A 347 2.67 -8.67 -6.67
N ALA A 348 3.33 -7.52 -6.81
CA ALA A 348 2.78 -6.35 -7.50
C ALA A 348 3.56 -6.07 -8.78
N ARG A 349 2.87 -5.61 -9.84
CA ARG A 349 3.45 -5.18 -11.11
C ARG A 349 2.82 -3.88 -11.58
N VAL A 350 3.63 -2.88 -11.89
CA VAL A 350 3.18 -1.72 -12.67
C VAL A 350 3.04 -2.13 -14.14
N LEU A 351 1.86 -1.90 -14.72
CA LEU A 351 1.55 -2.23 -16.11
C LEU A 351 1.73 -1.04 -17.04
N ARG A 352 1.43 0.16 -16.55
CA ARG A 352 1.52 1.40 -17.34
C ARG A 352 1.92 2.56 -16.43
N ARG A 353 2.88 3.35 -16.89
CA ARG A 353 3.35 4.58 -16.22
C ARG A 353 3.30 5.76 -17.19
N SER A 354 2.85 6.91 -16.69
CA SER A 354 2.87 8.20 -17.40
C SER A 354 3.45 9.30 -16.49
N GLN A 355 3.35 10.56 -16.90
CA GLN A 355 3.71 11.71 -16.06
C GLN A 355 2.78 11.90 -14.86
N SER A 356 1.53 11.43 -14.98
CA SER A 356 0.45 11.64 -14.01
C SER A 356 -0.19 10.35 -13.50
N ASP A 357 0.13 9.19 -14.07
CA ASP A 357 -0.57 7.94 -13.83
C ASP A 357 0.40 6.79 -13.58
N VAL A 358 0.11 5.96 -12.59
CA VAL A 358 0.74 4.66 -12.37
C VAL A 358 -0.37 3.63 -12.19
N PHE A 359 -0.57 2.80 -13.20
CA PHE A 359 -1.55 1.72 -13.20
C PHE A 359 -0.86 0.37 -13.05
N GLY A 360 -1.35 -0.46 -12.14
CA GLY A 360 -0.74 -1.73 -11.79
C GLY A 360 -1.75 -2.83 -11.45
N VAL A 361 -1.18 -4.00 -11.21
CA VAL A 361 -1.89 -5.18 -10.72
C VAL A 361 -1.15 -5.76 -9.53
N GLU A 362 -1.89 -6.37 -8.61
CA GLU A 362 -1.31 -7.12 -7.50
C GLU A 362 -1.98 -8.48 -7.33
N PHE A 363 -1.21 -9.45 -6.89
CA PHE A 363 -1.67 -10.77 -6.51
C PHE A 363 -1.18 -11.08 -5.11
N GLN A 364 -2.05 -11.58 -4.24
CA GLN A 364 -1.69 -11.99 -2.90
C GLN A 364 -2.18 -13.40 -2.61
N LEU A 365 -1.31 -14.22 -2.05
CA LEU A 365 -1.64 -15.49 -1.40
C LEU A 365 -1.43 -15.29 0.09
N SER A 366 -2.48 -15.49 0.89
CA SER A 366 -2.40 -15.35 2.34
C SER A 366 -2.96 -16.55 3.06
N LYS A 367 -2.43 -16.81 4.26
CA LYS A 367 -2.85 -17.90 5.12
C LYS A 367 -3.01 -17.39 6.54
N ARG A 368 -4.19 -17.64 7.12
CA ARG A 368 -4.57 -17.23 8.48
C ARG A 368 -4.74 -18.47 9.34
N PHE A 369 -4.01 -18.50 10.44
CA PHE A 369 -4.01 -19.59 11.40
C PHE A 369 -4.34 -19.07 12.78
N GLY A 370 -4.89 -19.92 13.63
CA GLY A 370 -4.98 -19.62 15.04
C GLY A 370 -6.07 -20.37 15.77
N GLU A 371 -6.04 -20.26 17.07
CA GLU A 371 -6.94 -20.95 17.98
C GLU A 371 -7.47 -19.95 19.02
N SER A 372 -8.57 -20.34 19.65
CA SER A 372 -9.25 -19.54 20.65
C SER A 372 -9.65 -20.45 21.79
N PHE A 373 -9.53 -19.95 23.01
CA PHE A 373 -9.63 -20.74 24.22
C PHE A 373 -10.51 -20.04 25.26
N ILE A 374 -11.10 -20.82 26.14
CA ILE A 374 -11.80 -20.41 27.35
C ILE A 374 -11.29 -21.24 28.54
N ASP A 375 -10.70 -20.61 29.55
CA ASP A 375 -9.98 -21.29 30.65
C ASP A 375 -9.04 -22.40 30.13
N ASP A 376 -8.22 -22.07 29.12
CA ASP A 376 -7.29 -22.97 28.42
C ASP A 376 -7.94 -24.14 27.66
N ALA A 377 -9.26 -24.27 27.68
CA ALA A 377 -9.99 -25.22 26.84
C ALA A 377 -10.17 -24.64 25.43
N ASP A 378 -9.75 -25.39 24.41
CA ASP A 378 -9.94 -25.05 22.99
C ASP A 378 -11.43 -24.90 22.67
N ILE A 379 -11.78 -23.88 21.87
CA ILE A 379 -13.08 -23.71 21.24
C ILE A 379 -12.94 -24.21 19.79
N PRO A 380 -13.24 -25.49 19.49
CA PRO A 380 -12.87 -26.11 18.22
C PRO A 380 -13.50 -25.43 17.00
N GLN A 381 -14.70 -24.85 17.16
CA GLN A 381 -15.42 -24.11 16.13
C GLN A 381 -14.70 -22.81 15.73
N GLN A 382 -13.77 -22.32 16.56
CA GLN A 382 -12.94 -21.15 16.31
C GLN A 382 -11.51 -21.48 15.88
N ARG A 383 -11.16 -22.76 15.70
CA ARG A 383 -9.87 -23.14 15.12
C ARG A 383 -9.82 -22.69 13.65
N ARG A 384 -8.79 -21.91 13.34
CA ARG A 384 -8.59 -21.24 12.05
C ARG A 384 -7.41 -21.84 11.31
N ASN A 385 -7.64 -22.19 10.06
CA ASN A 385 -6.59 -22.50 9.09
C ASN A 385 -7.18 -22.22 7.71
N ASN A 386 -7.19 -20.94 7.33
CA ASN A 386 -7.84 -20.46 6.12
C ASN A 386 -6.78 -20.00 5.13
N THR A 387 -7.00 -20.24 3.85
CA THR A 387 -6.14 -19.77 2.77
C THR A 387 -6.95 -18.89 1.85
N PHE A 388 -6.39 -17.74 1.48
CA PHE A 388 -7.03 -16.77 0.62
C PHE A 388 -6.13 -16.45 -0.57
N ILE A 389 -6.75 -16.21 -1.72
CA ILE A 389 -6.13 -15.57 -2.86
C ILE A 389 -6.80 -14.23 -3.09
N GLU A 390 -6.03 -13.25 -3.56
CA GLU A 390 -6.51 -11.93 -3.89
C GLU A 390 -5.84 -11.46 -5.18
N ALA A 391 -6.62 -10.86 -6.07
CA ALA A 391 -6.14 -10.19 -7.27
C ALA A 391 -6.70 -8.77 -7.30
N GLY A 392 -5.84 -7.78 -7.44
CA GLY A 392 -6.18 -6.36 -7.38
C GLY A 392 -5.69 -5.57 -8.57
N LEU A 393 -6.48 -4.56 -8.96
CA LEU A 393 -6.06 -3.47 -9.84
C LEU A 393 -5.70 -2.26 -8.97
N THR A 394 -4.57 -1.62 -9.25
CA THR A 394 -4.13 -0.42 -8.55
C THR A 394 -3.99 0.74 -9.52
N ASP A 395 -4.39 1.93 -9.09
CA ASP A 395 -4.23 3.17 -9.84
C ASP A 395 -3.78 4.28 -8.92
N ARG A 396 -2.71 4.97 -9.30
CA ARG A 396 -2.30 6.24 -8.70
C ARG A 396 -2.36 7.31 -9.77
N HIS A 397 -3.20 8.31 -9.55
CA HIS A 397 -3.38 9.42 -10.48
C HIS A 397 -3.08 10.76 -9.81
N TYR A 398 -2.40 11.65 -10.52
CA TYR A 398 -2.08 12.98 -10.04
C TYR A 398 -2.80 14.07 -10.83
N PHE A 399 -3.60 14.88 -10.14
CA PHE A 399 -4.23 16.09 -10.67
C PHE A 399 -3.46 17.32 -10.17
N GLY A 400 -2.35 17.65 -10.87
CA GLY A 400 -1.41 18.67 -10.43
C GLY A 400 -0.74 18.27 -9.10
N ALA A 401 -1.04 19.03 -8.04
CA ALA A 401 -0.58 18.76 -6.68
C ALA A 401 -1.48 17.77 -5.91
N SER A 402 -2.65 17.43 -6.45
CA SER A 402 -3.55 16.44 -5.85
C SER A 402 -3.14 15.02 -6.23
N GLN A 403 -3.38 14.08 -5.33
CA GLN A 403 -3.05 12.67 -5.51
C GLN A 403 -4.27 11.80 -5.21
N PHE A 404 -4.61 10.92 -6.14
CA PHE A 404 -5.59 9.85 -5.99
C PHE A 404 -4.85 8.50 -5.95
N ASP A 405 -5.24 7.64 -5.03
CA ASP A 405 -4.80 6.24 -4.94
C ASP A 405 -6.06 5.36 -4.85
N GLY A 406 -6.19 4.38 -5.74
CA GLY A 406 -7.32 3.46 -5.79
C GLY A 406 -6.87 2.01 -5.93
N THR A 407 -7.52 1.11 -5.20
CA THR A 407 -7.37 -0.34 -5.32
C THR A 407 -8.75 -0.98 -5.41
N LEU A 408 -8.95 -1.80 -6.45
CA LEU A 408 -10.10 -2.69 -6.58
C LEU A 408 -9.60 -4.13 -6.57
N ALA A 409 -9.92 -4.87 -5.52
CA ALA A 409 -9.47 -6.24 -5.30
C ALA A 409 -10.62 -7.24 -5.28
N TYR A 410 -10.38 -8.43 -5.82
CA TYR A 410 -11.22 -9.60 -5.65
C TYR A 410 -10.49 -10.60 -4.76
N ARG A 411 -11.08 -10.91 -3.61
CA ARG A 411 -10.57 -11.85 -2.61
C ARG A 411 -11.45 -13.09 -2.58
N GLN A 412 -10.80 -14.26 -2.50
CA GLN A 412 -11.48 -15.54 -2.44
C GLN A 412 -10.81 -16.47 -1.42
N GLY A 413 -11.62 -17.09 -0.55
CA GLY A 413 -11.18 -18.19 0.29
C GLY A 413 -11.09 -19.51 -0.51
N ILE A 414 -10.00 -20.26 -0.35
CA ILE A 414 -9.74 -21.50 -1.10
C ILE A 414 -9.41 -22.68 -0.19
N GLY A 415 -9.68 -23.90 -0.68
CA GLY A 415 -9.34 -25.17 0.01
C GLY A 415 -7.89 -25.61 -0.10
N GLY A 416 -6.98 -24.73 -0.53
CA GLY A 416 -5.57 -25.03 -0.75
C GLY A 416 -4.74 -25.05 0.53
N LEU A 417 -3.54 -25.62 0.46
CA LEU A 417 -2.53 -25.58 1.54
C LEU A 417 -3.02 -26.13 2.89
N GLY A 418 -3.93 -27.10 2.88
CA GLY A 418 -4.49 -27.70 4.11
C GLY A 418 -5.51 -26.81 4.82
N ALA A 419 -6.21 -25.92 4.11
CA ALA A 419 -7.24 -25.07 4.70
C ALA A 419 -8.43 -25.89 5.26
N THR A 420 -8.92 -25.53 6.43
CA THR A 420 -10.06 -26.19 7.09
C THR A 420 -11.31 -26.06 6.22
N PRO A 421 -12.10 -27.15 6.03
CA PRO A 421 -13.41 -27.09 5.39
C PRO A 421 -14.39 -26.21 6.16
N ASP A 422 -15.49 -25.83 5.52
CA ASP A 422 -16.56 -25.10 6.20
C ASP A 422 -17.18 -25.97 7.30
N PRO A 423 -17.41 -25.42 8.50
CA PRO A 423 -17.96 -26.17 9.62
C PRO A 423 -19.47 -26.42 9.49
N TYR A 424 -20.15 -25.67 8.61
CA TYR A 424 -21.59 -25.74 8.39
C TYR A 424 -21.88 -25.97 6.88
N PRO A 425 -22.85 -26.85 6.52
CA PRO A 425 -23.27 -27.03 5.13
C PRO A 425 -23.94 -25.80 4.52
N GLU A 426 -24.65 -25.02 5.35
CA GLU A 426 -25.31 -23.76 5.01
C GLU A 426 -24.91 -22.70 6.04
N GLY A 427 -24.75 -21.45 5.62
CA GLY A 427 -24.38 -20.32 6.48
C GLY A 427 -22.93 -19.85 6.27
N PRO A 428 -22.29 -19.26 7.31
CA PRO A 428 -20.97 -18.65 7.19
C PRO A 428 -19.93 -19.57 6.55
N THR A 429 -19.21 -19.07 5.55
CA THR A 429 -18.22 -19.84 4.78
C THR A 429 -16.81 -19.26 4.89
N TYR A 430 -15.81 -20.13 4.94
CA TYR A 430 -14.39 -19.81 4.77
C TYR A 430 -13.97 -19.77 3.28
N ARG A 431 -14.91 -20.03 2.36
CA ARG A 431 -14.75 -20.05 0.91
C ARG A 431 -15.52 -18.92 0.24
N TYR A 432 -15.60 -17.78 0.93
CA TYR A 432 -16.29 -16.60 0.42
C TYR A 432 -15.58 -15.99 -0.80
N HIS A 433 -16.33 -15.20 -1.54
CA HIS A 433 -15.93 -14.38 -2.67
C HIS A 433 -16.29 -12.93 -2.39
N MET A 434 -15.34 -12.03 -2.56
CA MET A 434 -15.50 -10.66 -2.09
C MET A 434 -14.80 -9.68 -3.01
N ALA A 435 -15.49 -8.59 -3.35
CA ALA A 435 -14.88 -7.42 -3.92
C ALA A 435 -14.60 -6.40 -2.82
N VAL A 436 -13.37 -5.88 -2.78
CA VAL A 436 -12.90 -4.86 -1.84
C VAL A 436 -12.45 -3.64 -2.65
N LEU A 437 -12.93 -2.46 -2.27
CA LEU A 437 -12.55 -1.18 -2.85
C LEU A 437 -11.91 -0.32 -1.77
N ASP A 438 -10.69 0.15 -2.00
CA ASP A 438 -10.04 1.21 -1.23
C ASP A 438 -9.76 2.38 -2.17
N ALA A 439 -10.17 3.59 -1.81
CA ALA A 439 -9.94 4.80 -2.60
C ALA A 439 -9.58 5.97 -1.69
N ASN A 440 -8.50 6.68 -2.00
CA ASN A 440 -8.00 7.80 -1.23
C ASN A 440 -7.69 8.99 -2.15
N LEU A 441 -8.15 10.19 -1.78
CA LEU A 441 -7.88 11.42 -2.51
C LEU A 441 -7.32 12.47 -1.53
N SER A 442 -6.16 13.03 -1.88
CA SER A 442 -5.48 14.11 -1.16
C SER A 442 -5.42 15.35 -2.06
N VAL A 443 -6.07 16.43 -1.63
CA VAL A 443 -6.19 17.69 -2.38
C VAL A 443 -5.60 18.83 -1.55
N PRO A 444 -4.37 19.28 -1.85
CA PRO A 444 -3.85 20.53 -1.29
C PRO A 444 -4.48 21.73 -1.99
N PHE A 445 -4.88 22.74 -1.23
CA PHE A 445 -5.41 24.00 -1.75
C PHE A 445 -5.03 25.16 -0.84
N SER A 446 -5.35 26.39 -1.23
CA SER A 446 -5.05 27.57 -0.42
C SER A 446 -6.23 28.52 -0.37
N VAL A 447 -6.51 29.06 0.82
CA VAL A 447 -7.55 30.07 1.06
C VAL A 447 -6.90 31.21 1.83
N ALA A 448 -7.03 32.45 1.35
CA ALA A 448 -6.44 33.63 1.98
C ALA A 448 -4.94 33.47 2.35
N GLN A 449 -4.15 32.93 1.41
CA GLN A 449 -2.71 32.62 1.57
C GLN A 449 -2.36 31.56 2.64
N GLN A 450 -3.36 30.91 3.23
CA GLN A 450 -3.15 29.77 4.12
C GLN A 450 -3.29 28.47 3.34
N GLY A 451 -2.35 27.56 3.54
CA GLY A 451 -2.40 26.21 2.95
C GLY A 451 -3.36 25.31 3.72
N PHE A 452 -4.16 24.56 3.00
CA PHE A 452 -5.04 23.52 3.51
C PHE A 452 -4.83 22.23 2.72
N ARG A 453 -5.17 21.10 3.32
CA ARG A 453 -5.24 19.82 2.62
C ARG A 453 -6.53 19.11 2.99
N TYR A 454 -7.32 18.76 1.98
CA TYR A 454 -8.48 17.90 2.16
C TYR A 454 -8.10 16.46 1.81
N VAL A 455 -8.36 15.53 2.73
CA VAL A 455 -8.14 14.10 2.53
C VAL A 455 -9.48 13.39 2.68
N THR A 456 -9.81 12.54 1.70
CA THR A 456 -10.98 11.67 1.77
C THR A 456 -10.61 10.24 1.45
N THR A 457 -11.16 9.31 2.23
CA THR A 457 -10.90 7.86 2.11
C THR A 457 -12.22 7.12 2.07
N VAL A 458 -12.41 6.24 1.09
CA VAL A 458 -13.54 5.33 0.97
C VAL A 458 -12.99 3.91 1.06
N HIS A 459 -13.66 3.08 1.84
CA HIS A 459 -13.46 1.64 1.86
C HIS A 459 -14.81 0.96 1.73
N ALA A 460 -14.92 -0.04 0.86
CA ALA A 460 -16.14 -0.81 0.68
C ALA A 460 -15.83 -2.30 0.51
N GLN A 461 -16.72 -3.12 1.07
CA GLN A 461 -16.68 -4.57 0.97
C GLN A 461 -18.02 -5.07 0.43
N LEU A 462 -17.98 -5.93 -0.59
CA LEU A 462 -19.16 -6.50 -1.24
C LEU A 462 -18.97 -8.01 -1.43
N THR A 463 -19.90 -8.82 -0.92
CA THR A 463 -19.90 -10.28 -1.07
C THR A 463 -21.31 -10.85 -0.94
N ASP A 464 -21.73 -11.77 -1.79
CA ASP A 464 -23.04 -12.42 -1.64
C ASP A 464 -23.02 -13.59 -0.63
N ASP A 465 -21.83 -13.94 -0.12
CA ASP A 465 -21.65 -14.99 0.86
C ASP A 465 -21.94 -14.49 2.27
N THR A 466 -22.50 -15.37 3.11
CA THR A 466 -22.53 -15.13 4.56
C THR A 466 -21.13 -15.33 5.14
N LEU A 467 -20.67 -14.37 5.93
CA LEU A 467 -19.33 -14.37 6.49
C LEU A 467 -19.32 -14.73 7.97
N PHE A 468 -18.17 -15.20 8.44
CA PHE A 468 -17.89 -15.18 9.87
C PHE A 468 -17.64 -13.73 10.31
N TYR A 469 -17.96 -13.39 11.56
CA TYR A 469 -17.73 -12.05 12.13
C TYR A 469 -16.31 -11.52 11.90
N LEU A 470 -15.31 -12.42 11.87
CA LEU A 470 -13.91 -12.06 11.61
C LEU A 470 -13.66 -11.56 10.17
N ASP A 471 -14.53 -11.87 9.22
CA ASP A 471 -14.44 -11.45 7.82
C ASP A 471 -15.48 -10.36 7.48
N ASP A 472 -16.38 -10.02 8.41
CA ASP A 472 -17.32 -8.91 8.27
C ASP A 472 -16.61 -7.55 8.17
N LEU A 473 -17.22 -6.61 7.45
CA LEU A 473 -16.85 -5.21 7.55
C LEU A 473 -17.35 -4.65 8.88
N THR A 474 -16.42 -4.10 9.65
CA THR A 474 -16.71 -3.46 10.93
C THR A 474 -16.65 -1.93 10.82
N ILE A 475 -17.61 -1.22 11.44
CA ILE A 475 -17.62 0.25 11.54
C ILE A 475 -17.82 0.71 12.99
N GLY A 476 -17.20 1.84 13.34
CA GLY A 476 -17.31 2.47 14.67
C GLY A 476 -16.02 2.43 15.47
N SER A 477 -14.87 2.67 14.84
CA SER A 477 -13.56 2.71 15.48
C SER A 477 -12.73 3.89 14.96
N ARG A 478 -11.58 4.16 15.60
CA ARG A 478 -10.63 5.20 15.13
C ARG A 478 -10.11 4.97 13.70
N TYR A 479 -10.19 3.74 13.19
CA TYR A 479 -9.70 3.36 11.86
C TYR A 479 -10.79 3.40 10.78
N THR A 480 -12.06 3.44 11.16
CA THR A 480 -13.23 3.37 10.28
C THR A 480 -14.06 4.65 10.37
N VAL A 481 -15.16 4.65 11.13
CA VAL A 481 -15.94 5.86 11.44
C VAL A 481 -15.46 6.42 12.78
N ARG A 482 -14.70 7.52 12.74
CA ARG A 482 -14.19 8.19 13.96
C ARG A 482 -15.31 8.86 14.74
N GLY A 483 -15.05 9.14 16.01
CA GLY A 483 -16.06 9.62 16.98
C GLY A 483 -16.66 8.50 17.84
N PHE A 484 -16.26 7.26 17.59
CA PHE A 484 -16.63 6.07 18.36
C PHE A 484 -15.38 5.48 19.04
N ASP A 485 -15.58 4.89 20.22
CA ASP A 485 -14.51 4.34 21.07
C ASP A 485 -13.95 2.98 20.64
N GLY A 486 -14.65 2.27 19.74
CA GLY A 486 -14.23 0.96 19.23
C GLY A 486 -14.55 -0.22 20.16
N GLU A 487 -15.13 0.03 21.34
CA GLU A 487 -15.53 -1.03 22.29
C GLU A 487 -16.78 -1.77 21.81
N THR A 488 -17.61 -1.13 20.99
CA THR A 488 -18.74 -1.75 20.28
C THR A 488 -18.68 -1.30 18.82
N MET A 489 -18.86 -2.24 17.90
CA MET A 489 -18.83 -1.99 16.46
C MET A 489 -20.08 -2.58 15.80
N LEU A 490 -20.50 -2.01 14.66
CA LEU A 490 -21.44 -2.69 13.77
C LEU A 490 -20.62 -3.53 12.79
N ALA A 491 -20.97 -4.80 12.65
CA ALA A 491 -20.29 -5.75 11.77
C ALA A 491 -21.31 -6.44 10.88
N ALA A 492 -21.09 -6.42 9.57
CA ALA A 492 -21.86 -7.24 8.63
C ALA A 492 -21.05 -7.55 7.36
N GLU A 493 -21.59 -8.42 6.53
CA GLU A 493 -20.89 -9.02 5.39
C GLU A 493 -20.53 -7.99 4.33
N LYS A 494 -21.42 -7.02 4.10
CA LYS A 494 -21.28 -5.95 3.11
C LYS A 494 -21.29 -4.59 3.80
N GLY A 495 -20.65 -3.60 3.19
CA GLY A 495 -20.81 -2.22 3.61
C GLY A 495 -19.73 -1.31 3.08
N PHE A 496 -19.73 -0.09 3.61
CA PHE A 496 -18.70 0.88 3.34
C PHE A 496 -18.53 1.85 4.51
N TYR A 497 -17.37 2.48 4.57
CA TYR A 497 -17.18 3.71 5.31
C TYR A 497 -16.50 4.76 4.44
N TRP A 498 -16.83 6.01 4.71
CA TRP A 498 -16.34 7.19 4.03
C TRP A 498 -15.85 8.19 5.06
N ARG A 499 -14.54 8.49 5.00
CA ARG A 499 -13.84 9.38 5.90
C ARG A 499 -13.51 10.68 5.20
N ASN A 500 -13.68 11.79 5.90
CA ASN A 500 -13.34 13.12 5.40
C ASN A 500 -12.51 13.86 6.44
N GLU A 501 -11.45 14.52 6.01
CA GLU A 501 -10.58 15.27 6.89
C GLU A 501 -10.09 16.54 6.19
N LEU A 502 -10.31 17.67 6.84
CA LEU A 502 -9.70 18.95 6.47
C LEU A 502 -8.52 19.19 7.42
N GLN A 503 -7.33 19.30 6.85
CA GLN A 503 -6.08 19.57 7.55
C GLN A 503 -5.67 21.02 7.31
N TRP A 504 -5.23 21.67 8.38
CA TRP A 504 -4.70 23.02 8.39
C TRP A 504 -3.28 23.01 8.97
N PRO A 505 -2.25 22.90 8.11
CA PRO A 505 -0.86 23.09 8.51
C PRO A 505 -0.62 24.49 9.10
N ILE A 506 -0.01 24.54 10.28
CA ILE A 506 0.27 25.78 11.02
C ILE A 506 1.63 26.33 10.58
N GLY A 507 1.62 27.17 9.54
CA GLY A 507 2.83 27.78 9.00
C GLY A 507 3.90 26.73 8.65
N GLN A 508 5.14 26.96 9.10
CA GLN A 508 6.26 26.01 8.93
C GLN A 508 6.63 25.29 10.23
N THR A 509 5.70 25.22 11.20
CA THR A 509 5.98 24.64 12.52
C THR A 509 6.11 23.10 12.51
N GLY A 510 5.72 22.45 11.41
CA GLY A 510 5.60 20.99 11.33
C GLY A 510 4.37 20.45 12.06
N GLN A 511 3.44 21.32 12.49
CA GLN A 511 2.19 20.96 13.16
C GLN A 511 0.99 21.26 12.25
N ALA A 512 -0.09 20.49 12.39
CA ALA A 512 -1.33 20.68 11.68
C ALA A 512 -2.53 20.41 12.60
N LEU A 513 -3.52 21.30 12.56
CA LEU A 513 -4.85 21.02 13.09
C LEU A 513 -5.64 20.24 12.04
N TYR A 514 -6.57 19.39 12.46
CA TYR A 514 -7.48 18.75 11.53
C TYR A 514 -8.87 18.60 12.14
N ALA A 515 -9.88 18.58 11.26
CA ALA A 515 -11.26 18.29 11.59
C ALA A 515 -11.83 17.33 10.55
N GLY A 516 -12.68 16.40 10.96
CA GLY A 516 -13.22 15.38 10.07
C GLY A 516 -14.65 14.98 10.41
N ILE A 517 -15.34 14.49 9.37
CA ILE A 517 -16.69 13.91 9.46
C ILE A 517 -16.66 12.60 8.69
N ASP A 518 -17.06 11.54 9.37
CA ASP A 518 -17.05 10.19 8.81
C ASP A 518 -18.47 9.62 8.84
N TYR A 519 -18.80 8.80 7.84
CA TYR A 519 -20.04 8.06 7.74
C TYR A 519 -19.76 6.61 7.35
N GLY A 520 -20.52 5.67 7.91
CA GLY A 520 -20.42 4.27 7.52
C GLY A 520 -21.76 3.57 7.60
N ARG A 521 -21.93 2.55 6.75
CA ARG A 521 -23.12 1.72 6.70
C ARG A 521 -22.77 0.27 6.38
N VAL A 522 -23.41 -0.64 7.09
CA VAL A 522 -23.31 -2.09 6.90
C VAL A 522 -24.62 -2.67 6.39
N PHE A 523 -24.53 -3.75 5.63
CA PHE A 523 -25.65 -4.47 5.00
C PHE A 523 -25.37 -5.97 5.04
N GLY A 524 -26.44 -6.77 4.93
CA GLY A 524 -26.35 -8.23 4.85
C GLY A 524 -27.18 -8.93 5.92
N PRO A 525 -27.26 -10.27 5.89
CA PRO A 525 -28.05 -11.06 6.83
C PRO A 525 -27.72 -10.76 8.31
N ASN A 526 -26.44 -10.53 8.65
CA ASN A 526 -26.03 -10.23 10.03
C ASN A 526 -26.64 -8.92 10.57
N THR A 527 -27.11 -8.01 9.72
CA THR A 527 -27.74 -6.75 10.16
C THR A 527 -29.02 -6.94 10.96
N ALA A 528 -29.70 -8.08 10.83
CA ALA A 528 -30.89 -8.39 11.62
C ALA A 528 -30.63 -8.46 13.14
N TYR A 529 -29.37 -8.70 13.53
CA TYR A 529 -28.96 -8.81 14.94
C TYR A 529 -28.28 -7.54 15.48
N LEU A 530 -28.17 -6.49 14.66
CA LEU A 530 -27.51 -5.24 15.04
C LEU A 530 -28.51 -4.23 15.61
N ALA A 531 -28.04 -3.36 16.51
CA ALA A 531 -28.84 -2.24 17.03
C ALA A 531 -29.25 -1.21 15.94
N GLY A 532 -28.57 -1.24 14.79
CA GLY A 532 -28.87 -0.51 13.58
C GLY A 532 -27.77 -0.73 12.55
N THR A 533 -27.83 -0.02 11.42
CA THR A 533 -26.95 -0.31 10.28
C THR A 533 -26.00 0.82 9.90
N GLN A 534 -26.08 1.98 10.54
CA GLN A 534 -25.34 3.18 10.12
C GLN A 534 -24.76 3.94 11.31
N LEU A 535 -23.60 4.55 11.11
CA LEU A 535 -22.91 5.40 12.08
C LEU A 535 -22.43 6.68 11.38
N ALA A 536 -22.47 7.81 12.08
CA ALA A 536 -21.81 9.03 11.66
C ALA A 536 -21.09 9.65 12.86
N GLY A 537 -19.89 10.17 12.66
CA GLY A 537 -19.12 10.79 13.73
C GLY A 537 -18.25 11.91 13.23
N MET A 538 -17.80 12.74 14.18
CA MET A 538 -16.85 13.80 13.92
C MET A 538 -15.61 13.66 14.78
N VAL A 539 -14.51 14.24 14.29
CA VAL A 539 -13.23 14.29 14.98
C VAL A 539 -12.60 15.66 14.83
N ILE A 540 -11.89 16.11 15.85
CA ILE A 540 -10.95 17.22 15.80
C ILE A 540 -9.63 16.75 16.39
N GLY A 541 -8.52 17.21 15.86
CA GLY A 541 -7.22 16.83 16.37
C GLY A 541 -6.08 17.74 15.97
N ILE A 542 -4.92 17.44 16.52
CA ILE A 542 -3.65 18.08 16.24
C ILE A 542 -2.61 16.99 16.04
N ARG A 543 -1.82 17.12 14.97
CA ARG A 543 -0.67 16.25 14.71
C ARG A 543 0.55 17.07 14.36
N GLY A 544 1.72 16.55 14.66
CA GLY A 544 2.96 17.25 14.29
C GLY A 544 4.21 16.49 14.67
N GLY A 545 5.33 17.00 14.16
CA GLY A 545 6.67 16.54 14.50
C GLY A 545 7.43 17.60 15.29
N VAL A 546 8.14 17.19 16.33
CA VAL A 546 9.13 18.03 17.02
C VAL A 546 10.52 17.52 16.60
N PRO A 547 11.31 18.32 15.84
CA PRO A 547 12.67 17.94 15.52
C PRO A 547 13.49 17.88 16.80
N SER A 548 14.10 16.73 17.08
CA SER A 548 15.07 16.56 18.15
C SER A 548 16.40 16.05 17.57
N ARG A 549 17.50 16.45 18.21
CA ARG A 549 18.87 16.16 17.76
C ARG A 549 19.17 14.65 17.73
N PHE A 550 18.47 13.86 18.53
CA PHE A 550 18.75 12.44 18.74
C PHE A 550 17.62 11.51 18.28
N ALA A 551 16.41 12.05 18.06
CA ALA A 551 15.25 11.30 17.62
C ALA A 551 14.24 12.24 16.94
N GLY A 552 13.59 11.78 15.87
CA GLY A 552 12.38 12.43 15.38
C GLY A 552 11.21 12.09 16.29
N LEU A 553 10.61 13.08 16.96
CA LEU A 553 9.42 12.88 17.77
C LEU A 553 8.19 13.32 16.96
N SER A 554 7.16 12.51 16.90
CA SER A 554 5.87 12.87 16.30
C SER A 554 4.71 12.47 17.19
N TYR A 555 3.59 13.17 17.06
CA TYR A 555 2.39 12.91 17.83
C TYR A 555 1.12 13.14 17.01
N ASP A 556 0.04 12.46 17.39
CA ASP A 556 -1.33 12.70 16.94
C ASP A 556 -2.25 12.62 18.17
N LEU A 557 -2.97 13.72 18.44
CA LEU A 557 -3.93 13.85 19.52
C LEU A 557 -5.28 14.21 18.93
N PHE A 558 -6.34 13.50 19.29
CA PHE A 558 -7.69 13.82 18.82
C PHE A 558 -8.76 13.60 19.87
N ALA A 559 -9.89 14.28 19.65
CA ALA A 559 -11.15 14.01 20.31
C ALA A 559 -12.26 13.90 19.26
N GLY A 560 -13.17 12.96 19.45
CA GLY A 560 -14.30 12.74 18.56
C GLY A 560 -15.58 12.45 19.32
N THR A 561 -16.71 12.63 18.63
CA THR A 561 -18.04 12.36 19.17
C THR A 561 -18.97 11.79 18.08
N PRO A 562 -19.90 10.89 18.42
CA PRO A 562 -20.92 10.44 17.48
C PRO A 562 -21.85 11.58 17.07
N ILE A 563 -22.03 11.79 15.76
CA ILE A 563 -23.08 12.65 15.21
C ILE A 563 -24.40 11.86 15.18
N TYR A 564 -24.34 10.61 14.72
CA TYR A 564 -25.48 9.71 14.65
C TYR A 564 -25.08 8.33 15.14
N LYS A 565 -25.89 7.75 16.02
CA LYS A 565 -25.84 6.34 16.39
C LYS A 565 -27.24 5.76 16.57
N PRO A 566 -27.47 4.48 16.25
CA PRO A 566 -28.76 3.82 16.48
C PRO A 566 -29.15 3.79 17.97
N LYS A 567 -30.45 3.69 18.24
CA LYS A 567 -30.96 3.53 19.61
C LYS A 567 -30.45 2.20 20.18
N GLY A 568 -29.87 2.24 21.37
CA GLY A 568 -29.28 1.06 22.01
C GLY A 568 -27.81 0.79 21.65
N PHE A 569 -27.20 1.59 20.76
CA PHE A 569 -25.76 1.49 20.50
C PHE A 569 -24.95 2.13 21.65
N SER A 570 -24.23 1.29 22.39
CA SER A 570 -23.35 1.71 23.49
C SER A 570 -22.06 2.29 22.93
N THR A 571 -21.73 3.51 23.32
CA THR A 571 -20.44 4.16 23.04
C THR A 571 -20.36 5.43 23.88
N SER A 572 -19.14 5.83 24.19
CA SER A 572 -18.80 7.05 24.90
C SER A 572 -19.36 8.30 24.20
N ARG A 573 -19.71 9.34 24.96
CA ARG A 573 -20.14 10.63 24.39
C ARG A 573 -18.99 11.35 23.69
N VAL A 574 -17.78 11.21 24.24
CA VAL A 574 -16.54 11.76 23.70
C VAL A 574 -15.48 10.68 23.80
N THR A 575 -14.75 10.48 22.71
CA THR A 575 -13.62 9.55 22.64
C THR A 575 -12.36 10.36 22.38
N ALA A 576 -11.29 10.11 23.14
CA ALA A 576 -9.98 10.73 22.93
C ALA A 576 -8.95 9.71 22.45
N GLY A 577 -8.11 10.12 21.49
CA GLY A 577 -7.01 9.32 20.97
C GLY A 577 -5.69 10.02 21.15
N VAL A 578 -4.67 9.23 21.50
CA VAL A 578 -3.28 9.66 21.62
C VAL A 578 -2.41 8.67 20.86
N GLN A 579 -1.45 9.19 20.10
CA GLN A 579 -0.35 8.45 19.52
C GLN A 579 0.91 9.31 19.63
N ALA A 580 2.00 8.73 20.09
CA ALA A 580 3.33 9.34 20.13
C ALA A 580 4.35 8.36 19.56
N THR A 581 5.22 8.84 18.68
CA THR A 581 6.20 8.02 17.97
C THR A 581 7.58 8.69 18.06
N ALA A 582 8.60 7.90 18.36
CA ALA A 582 10.00 8.28 18.34
C ALA A 582 10.74 7.43 17.29
N GLN A 583 11.42 8.08 16.36
CA GLN A 583 12.22 7.46 15.30
C GLN A 583 13.70 7.83 15.47
N PHE A 584 14.60 6.83 15.40
CA PHE A 584 16.04 6.95 15.68
C PHE A 584 16.91 6.54 14.49
#